data_AF-A0A6V8DHB1-F1
#
_entry.id   AF-A0A6V8DHB1-F1
#
_cell.length_a   1.000
_cell.length_b   1.000
_cell.length_c   1.000
_cell.angle_alpha   90.00
_cell.angle_beta   90.00
_cell.angle_gamma   90.00
#
_symmetry.space_group_name_H-M   'P 1'
#
loop_
_entity.id
_entity.type
_entity.pdbx_description
1 polymer ?
#
loop_
_entity_poly.entity_id
_entity_poly.type
_entity_poly.pdbx_seq_one_letter_code
_entity_poly.pdbx_strand_id
1 'polypeptide(L)'
;MSEKSEPRPEIKVVVESKDTASKVILIALVIVLSGVLMALLTTEAGENILGSAIDSSGNCGDGIDNDNGGQADEDDPDCYNNPELWEGYDEDRSEANRDNDPPGGR
;
A
#
# COMPACT_ATOMS: atom_id res chain seq x y z
N MET A 1 55.64 6.92 -59.98
CA MET A 1 55.60 7.52 -58.63
C MET A 1 54.45 6.87 -57.89
N SER A 2 54.74 6.02 -56.91
CA SER A 2 53.72 5.30 -56.14
C SER A 2 53.66 5.94 -54.76
N GLU A 3 52.62 6.72 -54.51
CA GLU A 3 52.40 7.33 -53.19
C GLU A 3 52.11 6.21 -52.19
N LYS A 4 53.06 5.97 -51.30
CA LYS A 4 52.97 4.99 -50.23
C LYS A 4 52.19 5.64 -49.10
N SER A 5 50.90 5.33 -48.99
CA SER A 5 50.04 5.78 -47.90
C SER A 5 50.57 5.24 -46.56
N GLU A 6 51.07 6.14 -45.72
CA GLU A 6 51.56 5.79 -44.39
C GLU A 6 50.39 5.42 -43.45
N PRO A 7 50.55 4.41 -42.58
CA PRO A 7 49.50 3.96 -41.68
C PRO A 7 49.30 5.00 -40.57
N ARG A 8 48.13 5.65 -40.57
CA ARG A 8 47.72 6.57 -39.50
C ARG A 8 47.36 5.74 -38.26
N PRO A 9 47.95 6.00 -37.07
CA PRO A 9 47.59 5.27 -35.86
C PRO A 9 46.18 5.68 -35.41
N GLU A 10 45.23 4.74 -35.47
CA GLU A 10 43.90 4.93 -34.90
C GLU A 10 43.95 4.68 -33.39
N ILE A 11 43.67 5.72 -32.61
CA ILE A 11 43.57 5.62 -31.15
C ILE A 11 42.11 5.32 -30.81
N LYS A 12 41.80 4.06 -30.49
CA LYS A 12 40.49 3.68 -29.95
C LYS A 12 40.43 3.98 -28.46
N VAL A 13 39.66 5.00 -28.09
CA VAL A 13 39.34 5.29 -26.69
C VAL A 13 38.11 4.48 -26.31
N VAL A 14 38.30 3.43 -25.50
CA VAL A 14 37.20 2.67 -24.90
C VAL A 14 36.83 3.36 -23.59
N VAL A 15 35.67 4.00 -23.55
CA VAL A 15 35.15 4.63 -22.34
C VAL A 15 34.36 3.58 -21.58
N GLU A 16 34.93 3.02 -20.52
CA GLU A 16 34.20 2.11 -19.62
C GLU A 16 33.50 2.95 -18.54
N SER A 17 32.18 2.99 -18.55
CA SER A 17 31.41 3.63 -17.49
C SER A 17 31.58 2.83 -16.20
N LYS A 18 32.18 3.43 -15.19
CA LYS A 18 32.47 2.79 -13.90
C LYS A 18 31.19 2.67 -13.06
N ASP A 19 30.33 1.72 -13.45
CA ASP A 19 29.00 1.45 -12.90
C ASP A 19 29.01 0.75 -11.52
N THR A 20 30.19 0.42 -10.98
CA THR A 20 30.35 -0.29 -9.72
C THR A 20 29.71 0.44 -8.53
N ALA A 21 29.80 1.78 -8.50
CA ALA A 21 29.23 2.58 -7.43
C ALA A 21 27.69 2.56 -7.46
N SER A 22 27.08 2.73 -8.63
CA SER A 22 25.62 2.61 -8.81
C SER A 22 25.10 1.24 -8.38
N LYS A 23 25.81 0.17 -8.75
CA LYS A 23 25.40 -1.19 -8.40
C LYS A 23 25.44 -1.45 -6.89
N VAL A 24 26.48 -0.96 -6.21
CA VAL A 24 26.59 -1.10 -4.75
C VAL A 24 25.50 -0.30 -4.03
N ILE A 25 25.24 0.93 -4.47
CA ILE A 25 24.17 1.77 -3.91
C ILE A 25 22.81 1.10 -4.10
N LEU A 26 22.54 0.55 -5.28
CA LEU A 26 21.29 -0.17 -5.56
C LEU A 26 21.11 -1.38 -4.65
N ILE A 27 22.15 -2.22 -4.51
CA ILE A 27 22.09 -3.40 -3.64
C ILE A 27 21.86 -2.99 -2.18
N ALA A 28 22.54 -1.95 -1.71
CA ALA A 28 22.35 -1.44 -0.35
C ALA A 28 20.91 -0.94 -0.12
N LEU A 29 20.34 -0.21 -1.08
CA LEU A 29 18.95 0.27 -1.00
C LEU A 29 17.94 -0.87 -0.93
N VAL A 30 18.11 -1.90 -1.76
CA VAL A 30 17.23 -3.07 -1.75
C VAL A 30 17.28 -3.78 -0.40
N ILE A 31 18.46 -3.96 0.18
CA ILE A 31 18.62 -4.60 1.50
C ILE A 31 17.93 -3.77 2.57
N VAL A 32 18.13 -2.45 2.59
CA VAL A 32 17.49 -1.55 3.58
C VAL A 32 15.98 -1.61 3.45
N LEU A 33 15.43 -1.50 2.24
CA LEU A 33 13.97 -1.58 2.02
C LEU A 33 13.40 -2.92 2.44
N SER A 34 14.09 -4.03 2.12
CA SER A 34 13.66 -5.37 2.54
C SER A 34 13.68 -5.55 4.06
N GLY A 35 14.67 -4.96 4.75
CA GLY A 35 14.77 -4.99 6.21
C GLY A 35 13.68 -4.17 6.87
N VAL A 36 13.37 -2.99 6.34
CA VAL A 36 12.24 -2.17 6.80
C VAL A 36 10.92 -2.91 6.61
N LEU A 37 10.71 -3.53 5.45
CA LEU A 37 9.50 -4.32 5.18
C LEU A 37 9.35 -5.48 6.18
N MET A 38 10.41 -6.25 6.41
CA MET A 38 10.38 -7.35 7.37
C MET A 38 10.13 -6.86 8.80
N ALA A 39 10.73 -5.73 9.19
CA ALA A 39 10.50 -5.15 10.50
C ALA A 39 9.01 -4.80 10.69
N LEU A 40 8.38 -4.18 9.69
CA LEU A 40 6.95 -3.87 9.73
C LEU A 40 6.11 -5.14 9.91
N LEU A 41 6.34 -6.18 9.11
CA LEU A 41 5.57 -7.44 9.19
C LEU A 41 5.68 -8.15 10.55
N THR A 42 6.74 -7.92 11.31
CA THR A 42 6.94 -8.55 12.63
C THR A 42 6.42 -7.73 13.81
N THR A 43 5.92 -6.53 13.56
CA THR A 43 5.47 -5.61 14.62
C THR A 43 3.96 -5.41 14.55
N GLU A 44 3.33 -5.30 15.72
CA GLU A 44 1.90 -4.96 15.87
C GLU A 44 1.56 -3.63 15.16
N ALA A 45 2.51 -2.68 15.13
CA ALA A 45 2.38 -1.45 14.38
C ALA A 45 2.31 -1.65 12.86
N GLY A 46 2.94 -2.71 12.32
CA GLY A 46 2.82 -3.06 10.91
C GLY A 46 1.51 -3.76 10.57
N GLU A 47 0.91 -4.51 11.50
CA GLU A 47 -0.44 -5.06 11.32
C GLU A 47 -1.49 -3.95 11.19
N ASN A 48 -1.40 -2.87 11.96
CA ASN A 48 -2.30 -1.72 11.79
C ASN A 48 -2.10 -0.98 10.44
N ILE A 49 -0.87 -0.93 9.91
CA ILE A 49 -0.61 -0.27 8.61
C ILE A 49 -0.98 -1.18 7.42
N LEU A 50 -0.81 -2.49 7.56
CA LEU A 50 -1.07 -3.46 6.49
C LEU A 50 -2.51 -4.00 6.50
N GLY A 51 -3.12 -4.09 7.68
CA GLY A 51 -4.50 -4.55 7.89
C GLY A 51 -5.51 -3.67 7.17
N SER A 52 -5.38 -2.34 7.28
CA SER A 52 -6.22 -1.38 6.52
C SER A 52 -6.09 -1.50 5.00
N ALA A 53 -5.07 -2.20 4.46
CA ALA A 53 -4.87 -2.32 3.02
C ALA A 53 -5.29 -3.68 2.45
N ILE A 54 -5.54 -4.69 3.28
CA ILE A 54 -5.78 -6.07 2.84
C ILE A 54 -7.14 -6.60 3.29
N ASP A 55 -7.77 -6.02 4.32
CA ASP A 55 -9.09 -6.47 4.70
C ASP A 55 -10.19 -5.85 3.81
N SER A 56 -10.75 -6.69 2.95
CA SER A 56 -12.10 -6.52 2.42
C SER A 56 -13.11 -7.30 3.27
N SER A 57 -12.77 -7.64 4.53
CA SER A 57 -13.80 -7.76 5.56
C SER A 57 -14.59 -6.45 5.59
N GLY A 58 -15.77 -6.52 6.16
CA GLY A 58 -16.55 -5.34 6.47
C GLY A 58 -15.74 -4.25 7.17
N ASN A 59 -16.26 -3.02 7.07
CA ASN A 59 -15.76 -1.88 7.83
C ASN A 59 -16.55 -1.68 9.13
N CYS A 60 -17.60 -2.48 9.35
CA CYS A 60 -18.34 -2.54 10.59
C CYS A 60 -17.44 -3.04 11.74
N GLY A 61 -17.16 -2.18 12.73
CA GLY A 61 -16.31 -2.48 13.88
C GLY A 61 -14.93 -1.81 13.84
N ASP A 62 -14.65 -0.96 12.85
CA ASP A 62 -13.39 -0.21 12.74
C ASP A 62 -13.38 1.12 13.51
N GLY A 63 -14.52 1.55 14.06
CA GLY A 63 -14.64 2.79 14.83
C GLY A 63 -14.88 4.04 13.97
N ILE A 64 -15.15 3.89 12.68
CA ILE A 64 -15.20 4.98 11.70
C ILE A 64 -16.57 4.96 11.00
N ASP A 65 -17.22 6.12 10.94
CA ASP A 65 -18.39 6.35 10.08
C ASP A 65 -17.93 6.39 8.60
N ASN A 66 -18.07 5.25 7.92
CA ASN A 66 -17.50 5.03 6.59
C ASN A 66 -18.36 5.55 5.43
N ASP A 67 -19.61 5.94 5.68
CA ASP A 67 -20.51 6.51 4.67
C ASP A 67 -20.89 7.98 4.92
N ASN A 68 -20.43 8.52 6.05
CA ASN A 68 -20.63 9.89 6.52
C ASN A 68 -22.11 10.27 6.75
N GLY A 69 -22.92 9.32 7.19
CA GLY A 69 -24.30 9.56 7.62
C GLY A 69 -24.43 10.02 9.07
N GLY A 70 -23.37 9.84 9.87
CA GLY A 70 -23.28 10.28 11.27
C GLY A 70 -23.37 9.14 12.27
N GLN A 71 -23.53 7.90 11.81
CA GLN A 71 -23.53 6.68 12.61
C GLN A 71 -22.32 5.81 12.22
N ALA A 72 -21.89 4.94 13.13
CA ALA A 72 -20.77 4.04 12.89
C ALA A 72 -20.97 2.74 13.66
N ASP A 73 -20.42 1.66 13.14
CA ASP A 73 -20.34 0.33 13.69
C ASP A 73 -21.70 -0.20 14.20
N GLU A 74 -21.78 -0.54 15.49
CA GLU A 74 -22.99 -1.05 16.13
C GLU A 74 -24.15 -0.04 16.13
N ASP A 75 -23.84 1.24 15.96
CA ASP A 75 -24.81 2.33 15.89
C ASP A 75 -25.31 2.59 14.44
N ASP A 76 -24.72 1.93 13.44
CA ASP A 76 -25.12 2.00 12.03
C ASP A 76 -26.02 0.82 11.62
N PRO A 77 -27.20 1.05 11.03
CA PRO A 77 -28.09 -0.04 10.59
C PRO A 77 -27.49 -0.95 9.50
N ASP A 78 -26.58 -0.46 8.65
CA ASP A 78 -25.94 -1.24 7.57
C ASP A 78 -25.11 -2.41 8.10
N CYS A 79 -24.61 -2.30 9.34
CA CYS A 79 -23.89 -3.36 10.04
C CYS A 79 -24.76 -4.51 10.52
N TYR A 80 -26.06 -4.48 10.24
CA TYR A 80 -26.99 -5.54 10.60
C TYR A 80 -27.51 -6.27 9.36
N ASN A 81 -27.67 -7.59 9.49
CA ASN A 81 -28.32 -8.40 8.46
C ASN A 81 -29.79 -8.02 8.24
N ASN A 82 -30.42 -7.45 9.27
CA ASN A 82 -31.76 -6.88 9.17
C ASN A 82 -31.79 -5.43 9.72
N PRO A 83 -31.42 -4.42 8.89
CA PRO A 83 -31.22 -3.02 9.31
C PRO A 83 -32.43 -2.39 10.00
N GLU A 84 -33.64 -2.64 9.49
CA GLU A 84 -34.88 -2.06 10.05
C GLU A 84 -35.20 -2.55 11.47
N LEU A 85 -34.70 -3.73 11.85
CA LEU A 85 -34.93 -4.34 13.17
C LEU A 85 -33.66 -4.33 14.05
N TRP A 86 -32.52 -3.92 13.50
CA TRP A 86 -31.22 -3.97 14.19
C TRP A 86 -30.87 -5.37 14.70
N GLU A 87 -31.13 -6.39 13.88
CA GLU A 87 -30.90 -7.79 14.21
C GLU A 87 -29.78 -8.40 13.36
N GLY A 88 -28.94 -9.20 14.02
CA GLY A 88 -27.84 -9.91 13.37
C GLY A 88 -26.70 -8.99 12.93
N TYR A 89 -26.12 -8.27 13.91
CA TYR A 89 -24.88 -7.53 13.71
C TYR A 89 -23.81 -8.43 13.08
N ASP A 90 -23.06 -7.87 12.14
CA ASP A 90 -22.09 -8.60 11.35
C ASP A 90 -20.93 -7.65 10.98
N GLU A 91 -19.78 -7.88 11.62
CA GLU A 91 -18.53 -7.12 11.44
C GLU A 91 -17.98 -7.24 10.00
N ASP A 92 -18.39 -8.28 9.26
CA ASP A 92 -17.99 -8.47 7.86
C ASP A 92 -18.83 -7.63 6.88
N ARG A 93 -19.80 -6.82 7.35
CA ARG A 93 -20.62 -5.93 6.52
C ARG A 93 -20.00 -4.56 6.33
N SER A 94 -20.52 -3.82 5.35
CA SER A 94 -20.06 -2.46 5.08
C SER A 94 -21.15 -1.43 5.32
N GLU A 95 -20.82 -0.41 6.10
CA GLU A 95 -21.51 0.88 6.20
C GLU A 95 -21.33 1.61 4.87
N ALA A 96 -22.42 1.80 4.12
CA ALA A 96 -22.36 2.31 2.76
C ALA A 96 -23.53 3.23 2.40
N ASN A 97 -24.51 3.40 3.28
CA ASN A 97 -25.76 4.08 3.04
C ASN A 97 -26.15 5.06 4.16
N ARG A 98 -25.47 6.21 4.14
CA ARG A 98 -25.76 7.41 4.96
C ARG A 98 -27.23 7.78 5.16
N ASP A 99 -28.10 7.47 4.20
CA ASP A 99 -29.51 7.87 4.25
C ASP A 99 -30.34 7.00 5.23
N ASN A 100 -29.80 5.87 5.71
CA ASN A 100 -30.48 5.02 6.69
C ASN A 100 -30.09 5.32 8.14
N ASP A 101 -29.09 6.18 8.36
CA ASP A 101 -28.62 6.65 9.66
C ASP A 101 -29.70 7.41 10.43
N PRO A 102 -30.19 6.85 11.55
CA PRO A 102 -31.07 7.58 12.43
C PRO A 102 -30.26 8.59 13.26
N PRO A 103 -30.81 9.78 13.52
CA PRO A 103 -30.14 10.75 14.36
C PRO A 103 -30.05 10.23 15.81
N GLY A 104 -28.82 9.94 16.24
CA GLY A 104 -28.48 9.73 17.65
C GLY A 104 -28.31 8.29 18.11
N GLY A 105 -27.97 7.35 17.22
CA GLY A 105 -27.74 5.98 17.64
C GLY A 105 -28.91 5.05 17.43
N ARG A 106 -28.59 3.78 17.67
CA ARG A 106 -29.56 2.79 18.13
C ARG A 106 -30.12 3.15 19.51
#